data_AF-A0A8J7I5F6-F1
#
_entry.id   AF-A0A8J7I5F6-F1
#
_cell.length_a   1.000
_cell.length_b   1.000
_cell.length_c   1.000
_cell.angle_alpha   90.00
_cell.angle_beta   90.00
_cell.angle_gamma   90.00
#
_symmetry.space_group_name_H-M   'P 1'
#
loop_
_entity.id
_entity.type
_entity.pdbx_description
1 polymer ?
#
loop_
_entity_poly.entity_id
_entity_poly.type
_entity_poly.pdbx_seq_one_letter_code
_entity_poly.pdbx_strand_id
1 'polypeptide(L)'
;MLKKQIIAPTFLLATILIAGITGCTGSNSPNVSQGDNSGTNVSENAPTTNNSKPDRQERAQNRQAVLKQIETVLTPDQTKQLEAKLQQGEKMRQALSSLNLTADQKTKIQDILKTAYPHRQRQSKNNSQ
;
A
#
# COMPACT_ATOMS: atom_id res chain seq x y z
N MET A 1 34.35 -23.79 -37.54
CA MET A 1 33.06 -23.11 -37.29
C MET A 1 33.28 -22.07 -36.19
N LEU A 2 33.15 -20.79 -36.54
CA LEU A 2 33.66 -19.66 -35.77
C LEU A 2 32.59 -19.14 -34.79
N LYS A 3 33.01 -18.90 -33.54
CA LYS A 3 32.20 -18.53 -32.38
C LYS A 3 31.44 -17.21 -32.58
N LYS A 4 30.14 -17.19 -32.28
CA LYS A 4 29.31 -15.98 -32.22
C LYS A 4 29.69 -15.17 -30.99
N GLN A 5 30.25 -13.98 -31.20
CA GLN A 5 30.53 -13.02 -30.12
C GLN A 5 29.24 -12.32 -29.71
N ILE A 6 28.94 -12.34 -28.41
CA ILE A 6 27.82 -11.62 -27.80
C ILE A 6 28.36 -10.27 -27.34
N ILE A 7 27.83 -9.19 -27.93
CA ILE A 7 28.12 -7.82 -27.56
C ILE A 7 27.30 -7.51 -26.30
N ALA A 8 27.99 -7.36 -25.17
CA ALA A 8 27.38 -6.92 -23.92
C ALA A 8 27.25 -5.38 -23.93
N PRO A 9 26.08 -4.79 -23.60
CA PRO A 9 25.99 -3.36 -23.40
C PRO A 9 26.49 -3.01 -21.99
N THR A 10 27.59 -2.28 -21.94
CA THR A 10 28.11 -1.64 -20.73
C THR A 10 27.18 -0.51 -20.29
N PHE A 11 26.40 -0.75 -19.23
CA PHE A 11 25.70 0.32 -18.52
C PHE A 11 26.66 0.97 -17.52
N LEU A 12 27.14 2.16 -17.87
CA LEU A 12 27.87 3.07 -16.98
C LEU A 12 26.83 4.03 -16.38
N LEU A 13 26.51 3.88 -15.09
CA LEU A 13 25.73 4.88 -14.36
C LEU A 13 26.55 5.47 -13.21
N ALA A 14 26.73 6.79 -13.29
CA ALA A 14 27.47 7.63 -12.39
C ALA A 14 26.81 7.72 -11.00
N THR A 15 27.64 7.65 -9.97
CA THR A 15 27.32 7.95 -8.57
C THR A 15 27.17 9.46 -8.38
N ILE A 16 25.95 9.93 -8.12
CA ILE A 16 25.72 11.30 -7.63
C ILE A 16 25.52 11.22 -6.11
N LEU A 17 26.53 11.69 -5.37
CA LEU A 17 26.47 12.01 -3.94
C LEU A 17 25.61 13.27 -3.75
N ILE A 18 24.46 13.15 -3.09
CA ILE A 18 23.71 14.30 -2.58
C ILE A 18 23.87 14.33 -1.06
N ALA A 19 24.63 15.32 -0.61
CA ALA A 19 24.79 15.72 0.79
C ALA A 19 23.82 16.85 1.14
N GLY A 20 23.28 16.82 2.36
CA GLY A 20 22.56 17.92 3.03
C GLY A 20 21.07 18.05 2.66
N ILE A 21 20.14 18.43 3.52
CA ILE A 21 20.21 19.21 4.77
C ILE A 21 18.91 19.06 5.59
N THR A 22 19.02 19.46 6.86
CA THR A 22 17.97 20.05 7.71
C THR A 22 17.04 19.12 8.47
N GLY A 23 17.34 19.00 9.77
CA GLY A 23 16.42 18.49 10.77
C GLY A 23 15.32 19.49 11.11
N CYS A 24 14.18 18.95 11.55
CA CYS A 24 13.20 19.67 12.35
C CYS A 24 13.06 18.93 13.67
N THR A 25 13.76 19.42 14.69
CA THR A 25 13.41 19.23 16.10
C THR A 25 12.26 20.19 16.40
N GLY A 26 11.08 19.64 16.67
CA GLY A 26 9.91 20.40 17.08
C GLY A 26 9.28 19.79 18.32
N SER A 27 9.98 19.85 19.44
CA SER A 27 9.37 19.73 20.76
C SER A 27 8.71 21.07 21.08
N ASN A 28 7.42 21.06 21.43
CA ASN A 28 6.81 21.80 22.54
C ASN A 28 5.27 21.71 22.45
N SER A 29 4.66 20.99 23.40
CA SER A 29 3.38 21.43 23.97
C SER A 29 3.63 22.70 24.79
N PRO A 30 2.65 23.63 24.86
CA PRO A 30 1.84 23.62 26.06
C PRO A 30 0.34 23.79 25.83
N ASN A 31 -0.37 23.02 26.64
CA ASN A 31 -1.67 23.24 27.24
C ASN A 31 -2.14 24.71 27.31
N VAL A 32 -3.31 24.99 26.72
CA VAL A 32 -4.24 26.04 27.16
C VAL A 32 -5.62 25.41 27.26
N SER A 33 -6.06 25.21 28.50
CA SER A 33 -7.44 24.92 28.91
C SER A 33 -8.29 26.19 28.92
N GLN A 34 -9.53 26.08 28.44
CA GLN A 34 -10.70 26.78 28.99
C GLN A 34 -11.95 26.04 28.46
N GLY A 35 -12.59 25.17 29.26
CA GLY A 35 -13.78 25.46 30.09
C GLY A 35 -15.03 25.11 29.27
N ASP A 36 -15.92 24.19 29.63
CA ASP A 36 -16.56 24.00 30.93
C ASP A 36 -16.99 22.54 31.21
N ASN A 37 -16.80 22.14 32.48
CA ASN A 37 -17.65 21.34 33.40
C ASN A 37 -18.67 20.32 32.85
N SER A 38 -19.02 19.22 33.50
CA SER A 38 -18.59 18.47 34.68
C SER A 38 -19.69 17.39 34.84
N GLY A 39 -19.32 16.15 35.17
CA GLY A 39 -20.23 15.19 35.80
C GLY A 39 -21.01 14.24 34.89
N THR A 40 -20.45 13.06 34.65
CA THR A 40 -21.05 11.81 35.17
C THR A 40 -20.01 10.71 35.14
N ASN A 41 -19.56 10.31 36.33
CA ASN A 41 -19.07 8.97 36.58
C ASN A 41 -20.28 8.03 36.43
N VAL A 42 -20.26 7.12 35.46
CA VAL A 42 -21.13 5.94 35.47
C VAL A 42 -20.27 4.74 35.10
N SER A 43 -20.31 3.75 35.98
CA SER A 43 -19.59 2.50 35.85
C SER A 43 -20.18 1.60 34.77
N GLU A 44 -19.30 0.70 34.30
CA GLU A 44 -19.57 -0.66 33.82
C GLU A 44 -20.54 -0.90 32.65
N ASN A 45 -20.04 -1.75 31.74
CA ASN A 45 -20.75 -2.46 30.69
C ASN A 45 -21.21 -1.64 29.46
N ALA A 46 -20.25 -1.26 28.61
CA ALA A 46 -20.48 -1.16 27.18
C ALA A 46 -19.52 -2.13 26.47
N PRO A 47 -20.00 -3.01 25.56
CA PRO A 47 -19.13 -3.96 24.88
C PRO A 47 -18.19 -3.13 23.99
N THR A 48 -16.91 -3.13 24.33
CA THR A 48 -15.86 -2.75 23.41
C THR A 48 -15.92 -3.73 22.23
N THR A 49 -16.72 -3.38 21.22
CA THR A 49 -16.63 -4.04 19.92
C THR A 49 -15.22 -3.83 19.43
N ASN A 50 -14.40 -4.86 19.61
CA ASN A 50 -13.04 -4.98 19.14
C ASN A 50 -13.04 -4.86 17.61
N ASN A 51 -13.05 -3.62 17.12
CA ASN A 51 -12.64 -3.29 15.76
C ASN A 51 -11.12 -3.46 15.70
N SER A 52 -10.67 -4.72 15.82
CA SER A 52 -9.28 -5.10 15.64
C SER A 52 -8.88 -4.66 14.24
N LYS A 53 -8.00 -3.64 14.17
CA LYS A 53 -7.28 -3.34 12.93
C LYS A 53 -6.70 -4.67 12.44
N PRO A 54 -6.91 -5.06 11.18
CA PRO A 54 -6.31 -6.29 10.68
C PRO A 54 -4.81 -6.21 10.94
N ASP A 55 -4.30 -7.27 11.55
CA ASP A 55 -2.91 -7.35 11.97
C ASP A 55 -2.02 -7.04 10.76
N ARG A 56 -0.88 -6.39 10.99
CA ARG A 56 0.06 -6.04 9.93
C ARG A 56 0.45 -7.27 9.12
N GLN A 57 0.55 -8.42 9.80
CA GLN A 57 0.84 -9.71 9.19
C GLN A 57 -0.30 -10.21 8.28
N GLU A 58 -1.54 -10.18 8.76
CA GLU A 58 -2.73 -10.56 7.98
C GLU A 58 -2.85 -9.71 6.71
N ARG A 59 -2.59 -8.39 6.80
CA ARG A 59 -2.57 -7.51 5.63
C ARG A 59 -1.46 -7.85 4.64
N ALA A 60 -0.27 -8.20 5.12
CA ALA A 60 0.84 -8.60 4.27
C ALA A 60 0.54 -9.92 3.54
N GLN A 61 -0.07 -10.88 4.23
CA GLN A 61 -0.49 -12.16 3.66
C GLN A 61 -1.60 -11.96 2.61
N ASN A 62 -2.63 -11.16 2.92
CA ASN A 62 -3.68 -10.83 1.94
C ASN A 62 -3.08 -10.15 0.70
N ARG A 63 -2.15 -9.21 0.90
CA ARG A 63 -1.43 -8.57 -0.21
C ARG A 63 -0.69 -9.58 -1.08
N GLN A 64 0.01 -10.54 -0.49
CA GLN A 64 0.74 -11.58 -1.24
C GLN A 64 -0.23 -12.50 -2.01
N ALA A 65 -1.35 -12.89 -1.40
CA ALA A 65 -2.36 -13.70 -2.07
C ALA A 65 -2.94 -12.96 -3.30
N VAL A 66 -3.23 -11.67 -3.15
CA VAL A 66 -3.69 -10.81 -4.26
C VAL A 66 -2.65 -10.71 -5.36
N LEU A 67 -1.38 -10.51 -5.02
CA LEU A 67 -0.30 -10.46 -6.02
C LEU A 67 -0.23 -11.73 -6.85
N LYS A 68 -0.26 -12.90 -6.21
CA LYS A 68 -0.26 -14.20 -6.92
C LYS A 68 -1.43 -14.34 -7.87
N GLN A 69 -2.63 -13.88 -7.49
CA GLN A 69 -3.79 -13.91 -8.40
C GLN A 69 -3.59 -12.97 -9.59
N ILE A 70 -3.04 -11.78 -9.36
CA ILE A 70 -2.74 -10.82 -10.44
C ILE A 70 -1.70 -11.38 -11.40
N GLU A 71 -0.65 -12.04 -10.90
CA GLU A 71 0.39 -12.67 -11.73
C GLU A 71 -0.17 -13.68 -12.74
N THR A 72 -1.27 -14.38 -12.42
CA THR A 72 -1.93 -15.30 -13.36
C THR A 72 -2.61 -14.62 -14.55
N VAL A 73 -2.88 -13.31 -14.44
CA VAL A 73 -3.51 -12.48 -15.47
C VAL A 73 -2.46 -11.75 -16.32
N LEU A 74 -1.25 -11.59 -15.78
CA LEU A 74 -0.14 -10.90 -16.42
C LEU A 74 0.67 -11.83 -17.32
N THR A 75 1.35 -11.26 -18.31
CA THR A 75 2.39 -11.98 -19.04
C THR A 75 3.65 -12.10 -18.19
N PRO A 76 4.57 -13.05 -18.49
CA PRO A 76 5.81 -13.19 -17.73
C PRO A 76 6.65 -11.91 -17.66
N ASP A 77 6.67 -11.12 -18.74
CA ASP A 77 7.42 -9.86 -18.78
C ASP A 77 6.75 -8.77 -17.93
N GLN A 78 5.41 -8.70 -17.95
CA GLN A 78 4.66 -7.78 -17.09
C GLN A 78 4.81 -8.14 -15.60
N THR A 79 4.88 -9.43 -15.26
CA THR A 79 5.13 -9.89 -13.89
C THR A 79 6.51 -9.44 -13.40
N LYS A 80 7.56 -9.58 -14.22
CA LYS A 80 8.90 -9.09 -13.87
C LYS A 80 8.93 -7.57 -13.66
N GLN A 81 8.24 -6.81 -14.50
CA GLN A 81 8.14 -5.35 -14.34
C GLN A 81 7.37 -4.97 -13.07
N LEU A 82 6.29 -5.69 -12.77
CA LEU A 82 5.55 -5.50 -11.52
C LEU A 82 6.45 -5.75 -10.31
N GLU A 83 7.15 -6.87 -10.28
CA GLU A 83 8.03 -7.25 -9.19
C GLU A 83 9.15 -6.22 -8.97
N ALA A 84 9.81 -5.80 -10.05
CA ALA A 84 10.86 -4.78 -9.98
C ALA A 84 10.34 -3.46 -9.37
N LYS A 85 9.15 -3.00 -9.79
CA LYS A 85 8.52 -1.80 -9.23
C LYS A 85 8.17 -1.95 -7.76
N LEU A 86 7.68 -3.12 -7.35
CA LEU A 86 7.40 -3.41 -5.95
C LEU A 86 8.67 -3.46 -5.09
N GLN A 87 9.76 -4.02 -5.61
CA GLN A 87 11.07 -4.04 -4.95
C GLN A 87 11.65 -2.61 -4.80
N GLN A 88 11.38 -1.73 -5.77
CA GLN A 88 11.70 -0.30 -5.69
C GLN A 88 10.83 0.48 -4.69
N GLY A 89 9.84 -0.16 -4.07
CA GLY A 89 8.96 0.45 -3.08
C GLY A 89 7.71 1.10 -3.68
N GLU A 90 7.44 0.93 -4.98
CA GLU A 90 6.17 1.40 -5.55
C GLU A 90 4.99 0.65 -4.90
N LYS A 91 3.89 1.37 -4.69
CA LYS A 91 2.64 0.75 -4.24
C LYS A 91 2.08 -0.12 -5.37
N MET A 92 1.56 -1.30 -5.04
CA MET A 92 1.00 -2.26 -6.01
C MET A 92 0.05 -1.61 -7.03
N ARG A 93 -0.88 -0.76 -6.56
CA ARG A 93 -1.86 -0.11 -7.43
C ARG A 93 -1.20 0.84 -8.45
N GLN A 94 -0.16 1.56 -8.03
CA GLN A 94 0.61 2.44 -8.89
C GLN A 94 1.44 1.64 -9.88
N ALA A 95 2.13 0.60 -9.41
CA ALA A 95 2.92 -0.29 -10.25
C ALA A 95 2.06 -0.89 -11.37
N LEU A 96 0.89 -1.44 -11.04
CA LEU A 96 -0.05 -2.00 -12.03
C LEU A 96 -0.54 -0.95 -13.03
N SER A 97 -0.84 0.27 -12.58
CA SER A 97 -1.30 1.34 -13.48
C SER A 97 -0.22 1.82 -14.45
N SER A 98 1.05 1.61 -14.12
CA SER A 98 2.19 1.96 -14.98
C SER A 98 2.57 0.88 -15.99
N LEU A 99 1.96 -0.31 -15.90
CA LEU A 99 2.18 -1.38 -16.86
C LEU A 99 1.30 -1.18 -18.10
N ASN A 100 1.79 -1.64 -19.25
CA ASN A 100 1.02 -1.72 -20.48
C ASN A 100 0.03 -2.89 -20.44
N LEU A 101 -1.02 -2.75 -19.62
CA LEU A 101 -2.07 -3.76 -19.46
C LEU A 101 -3.13 -3.65 -20.58
N THR A 102 -3.59 -4.79 -21.09
CA THR A 102 -4.75 -4.83 -22.00
C THR A 102 -6.04 -4.47 -21.27
N ALA A 103 -7.10 -4.13 -22.00
CA ALA A 103 -8.41 -3.84 -21.41
C ALA A 103 -8.92 -5.03 -20.56
N ASP A 104 -8.81 -6.25 -21.08
CA ASP A 104 -9.25 -7.46 -20.37
C ASP A 104 -8.43 -7.70 -19.09
N GLN A 105 -7.12 -7.48 -19.13
CA GLN A 105 -6.26 -7.59 -17.96
C GLN A 105 -6.65 -6.57 -16.90
N LYS A 106 -6.90 -5.32 -17.29
CA LYS A 106 -7.34 -4.26 -16.37
C LYS A 106 -8.63 -4.63 -15.66
N THR A 107 -9.62 -5.14 -16.39
CA THR A 107 -10.91 -5.57 -15.84
C THR A 107 -10.72 -6.70 -14.83
N LYS A 108 -10.01 -7.77 -15.20
CA LYS A 108 -9.73 -8.91 -14.31
C LYS A 108 -9.00 -8.49 -13.03
N ILE A 109 -7.98 -7.66 -13.16
CA ILE A 109 -7.21 -7.14 -12.02
C ILE A 109 -8.09 -6.27 -11.12
N GLN A 110 -8.94 -5.42 -11.71
CA GLN A 110 -9.85 -4.58 -10.94
C GLN A 110 -10.82 -5.42 -10.10
N ASP A 111 -11.32 -6.52 -10.64
CA ASP A 111 -12.26 -7.40 -9.92
C ASP A 111 -11.56 -8.19 -8.81
N ILE A 112 -10.33 -8.65 -9.03
CA ILE A 112 -9.48 -9.22 -7.96
C ILE A 112 -9.31 -8.20 -6.82
N LEU A 113 -8.99 -6.95 -7.15
CA LEU A 113 -8.76 -5.90 -6.16
C LEU A 113 -10.04 -5.51 -5.41
N LYS A 114 -11.19 -5.42 -6.08
CA LYS A 114 -12.49 -5.16 -5.43
C LYS A 114 -12.85 -6.28 -4.45
N THR A 115 -12.61 -7.52 -4.86
CA THR A 115 -12.90 -8.71 -4.04
C THR A 115 -12.01 -8.75 -2.81
N ALA A 116 -10.72 -8.44 -2.95
CA ALA A 116 -9.77 -8.48 -1.85
C ALA A 116 -9.84 -7.28 -0.90
N TYR A 117 -10.30 -6.12 -1.40
CA TYR A 117 -10.44 -4.89 -0.63
C TYR A 117 -11.83 -4.28 -0.83
N PRO A 118 -12.89 -4.95 -0.31
CA PRO A 118 -14.21 -4.36 -0.35
C PRO A 118 -14.16 -3.03 0.38
N HIS A 119 -14.60 -1.97 -0.31
CA HIS A 119 -14.72 -0.66 0.31
C HIS A 119 -15.63 -0.83 1.53
N ARG A 120 -15.07 -0.61 2.72
CA ARG A 120 -15.78 -0.74 3.98
C ARG A 120 -16.71 0.47 4.13
N GLN A 121 -17.73 0.58 3.27
CA GLN A 121 -18.85 1.52 3.40
C GLN A 121 -19.81 0.99 4.47
N ARG A 122 -19.32 0.87 5.71
CA ARG A 122 -20.18 0.66 6.87
C ARG A 122 -19.57 1.44 8.02
N GLN A 123 -20.26 2.52 8.42
CA GLN A 123 -20.25 3.18 9.74
C GLN A 123 -20.36 4.73 9.69
N SER A 124 -21.10 5.32 8.76
CA SER A 124 -21.48 6.75 8.86
C SER A 124 -23.00 7.00 8.78
N LYS A 125 -23.84 5.98 8.98
CA LYS A 125 -25.30 6.12 8.88
C LYS A 125 -26.09 5.86 10.18
N ASN A 126 -25.44 5.57 11.31
CA ASN A 126 -26.15 5.14 12.52
C ASN A 126 -25.98 6.06 13.75
N ASN A 127 -25.42 7.27 13.62
CA ASN A 127 -25.33 8.25 14.74
C ASN A 127 -26.14 9.53 14.46
N SER A 128 -27.38 9.36 14.00
CA SER A 128 -28.37 10.44 13.99
C SER A 128 -29.73 9.84 14.30
N GLN A 129 -29.95 9.58 15.59
CA GLN A 129 -31.27 9.46 16.20
C GLN A 129 -31.24 10.18 17.54
#